data_AF-A0AAW1U9B9-F1
#
_entry.id   AF-A0AAW1U9B9-F1
#
_cell.length_a   1.000
_cell.length_b   1.000
_cell.length_c   1.000
_cell.angle_alpha   90.00
_cell.angle_beta   90.00
_cell.angle_gamma   90.00
#
_symmetry.space_group_name_H-M   'P 1'
#
loop_
_entity.id
_entity.type
_entity.pdbx_description
1 polymer ?
#
loop_
_entity_poly.entity_id
_entity_poly.type
_entity_poly.pdbx_seq_one_letter_code
_entity_poly.pdbx_strand_id
1 'polypeptide(L)'
;MESWLKISLILSLFGFLKEIRPSEPFIYEYLSGNWTDITGREVSEQIFAVGTYLNTPLVIIAFLVTDLFRYKPLIVLCGIFGIIVWSLVIWTPTLLIMQIMEVRQLNIY
;
A
#
# COMPACT_ATOMS: atom_id res chain seq x y z
N MET A 1 19.73 10.06 -27.41
CA MET A 1 18.85 9.16 -26.63
C MET A 1 17.43 9.44 -27.05
N GLU A 2 16.82 8.47 -27.72
CA GLU A 2 15.45 8.53 -28.22
C GLU A 2 14.46 8.85 -27.10
N SER A 3 13.43 9.63 -27.40
CA SER A 3 12.45 10.13 -26.42
C SER A 3 11.76 8.99 -25.66
N TRP A 4 11.45 7.89 -26.36
CA TRP A 4 10.80 6.72 -25.75
C TRP A 4 11.67 6.07 -24.67
N LEU A 5 12.98 6.00 -24.89
CA LEU A 5 13.92 5.30 -24.01
C LEU A 5 14.05 6.05 -22.67
N LYS A 6 14.05 7.39 -22.71
CA LYS A 6 14.02 8.23 -21.50
C LYS A 6 12.75 8.02 -20.69
N ILE A 7 11.59 7.96 -21.35
CA ILE A 7 10.29 7.76 -20.68
C ILE A 7 10.23 6.39 -20.03
N SER A 8 10.63 5.32 -20.74
CA SER A 8 10.68 3.96 -20.19
C SER A 8 11.64 3.83 -19.00
N LEU A 9 12.80 4.49 -19.05
CA LEU A 9 13.78 4.46 -17.96
C LEU A 9 13.27 5.20 -16.72
N ILE A 10 12.62 6.36 -16.89
CA ILE A 10 11.98 7.10 -15.79
C ILE A 10 10.83 6.30 -15.17
N LEU A 11 9.99 5.66 -15.98
CA LEU A 11 8.90 4.81 -15.46
C LEU A 11 9.44 3.59 -14.70
N SER A 12 10.47 2.94 -15.22
CA SER A 12 11.09 1.79 -14.58
C SER A 12 11.73 2.17 -13.24
N LEU A 13 12.46 3.29 -13.19
CA LEU A 13 13.05 3.80 -11.95
C LEU A 13 11.97 4.18 -10.93
N PHE A 14 10.89 4.81 -11.37
CA PHE A 14 9.75 5.15 -10.52
C PHE A 14 9.08 3.89 -9.96
N GLY A 15 8.84 2.88 -10.79
CA GLY A 15 8.30 1.58 -10.36
C GLY A 15 9.20 0.91 -9.33
N PHE A 16 10.52 0.89 -9.57
CA PHE A 16 11.50 0.34 -8.65
C PHE A 16 11.51 1.06 -7.30
N LEU A 17 11.56 2.39 -7.31
CA LEU A 17 11.53 3.21 -6.08
C LEU A 17 10.23 3.04 -5.29
N LYS A 18 9.11 2.88 -5.99
CA LYS A 18 7.80 2.61 -5.38
C LYS A 18 7.73 1.24 -4.70
N GLU A 19 8.43 0.26 -5.26
CA GLU A 19 8.48 -1.12 -4.74
C GLU A 19 9.39 -1.25 -3.52
N ILE A 20 10.36 -0.34 -3.35
CA ILE A 20 11.20 -0.30 -2.16
C ILE A 20 10.37 0.14 -0.96
N ARG A 21 9.96 -0.85 -0.15
CA ARG A 21 9.20 -0.63 1.08
C ARG A 21 9.92 -1.19 2.29
N PRO A 22 10.96 -0.50 2.76
CA PRO A 22 11.75 -0.95 3.89
C PRO A 22 10.94 -0.95 5.20
N SER A 23 9.80 -0.27 5.24
CA SER A 23 8.95 -0.14 6.41
C SER A 23 8.07 -1.37 6.68
N GLU A 24 7.68 -2.14 5.65
CA GLU A 24 6.78 -3.29 5.79
C GLU A 24 7.25 -4.35 6.80
N PRO A 25 8.54 -4.76 6.85
CA PRO A 25 8.98 -5.74 7.84
C PRO A 25 8.85 -5.25 9.30
N PHE A 26 8.80 -3.93 9.52
CA PHE A 26 8.70 -3.35 10.86
C PHE A 26 7.25 -3.12 11.31
N ILE A 27 6.26 -3.27 10.42
CA ILE A 27 4.84 -3.02 10.76
C ILE A 27 4.34 -4.04 11.78
N TYR A 28 4.73 -5.31 11.69
CA TYR A 28 4.31 -6.33 12.64
C TYR A 28 4.73 -5.98 14.08
N GLU A 29 5.99 -5.60 14.27
CA GLU A 29 6.51 -5.19 15.58
C GLU A 29 5.89 -3.87 16.04
N TYR A 30 5.61 -2.95 15.11
CA TYR A 30 4.93 -1.70 15.43
C TYR A 30 3.48 -1.93 15.92
N LEU A 31 2.77 -2.88 15.33
CA LEU A 31 1.38 -3.19 15.69
C LEU A 31 1.25 -4.09 16.92
N SER A 32 2.27 -4.92 17.18
CA SER A 32 2.37 -5.74 18.39
C SER A 32 2.99 -5.01 19.59
N GLY A 33 3.33 -3.72 19.42
CA GLY A 33 3.91 -2.88 20.46
C GLY A 33 2.95 -2.64 21.63
N ASN A 34 3.53 -2.36 22.81
CA ASN A 34 2.80 -2.18 24.07
C ASN A 34 1.92 -0.91 24.13
N TRP A 35 1.85 -0.15 23.04
CA TRP A 35 1.05 1.08 22.89
C TRP A 35 -0.30 0.83 22.20
N THR A 36 -0.52 -0.37 21.66
CA THR A 36 -1.74 -0.79 21.01
C THR A 36 -2.40 -1.89 21.82
N ASP A 37 -3.69 -1.76 22.13
CA ASP A 37 -4.50 -2.79 22.81
C ASP A 37 -4.79 -4.01 21.90
N ILE A 38 -3.99 -4.24 20.87
CA ILE A 38 -4.20 -5.27 19.86
C ILE A 38 -3.32 -6.47 20.20
N THR A 39 -3.94 -7.63 20.33
CA THR A 39 -3.18 -8.86 20.64
C THR A 39 -2.44 -9.33 19.38
N GLY A 40 -1.20 -9.81 19.51
CA GLY A 40 -0.44 -10.35 18.36
C GLY A 40 -1.18 -11.43 17.54
N ARG A 41 -2.12 -12.14 18.17
CA ARG A 41 -3.00 -13.11 17.51
C ARG A 41 -4.04 -12.44 16.59
N GLU A 42 -4.59 -11.30 16.99
CA GLU A 42 -5.53 -10.52 16.16
C GLU A 42 -4.82 -9.90 14.96
N VAL A 43 -3.56 -9.49 15.13
CA VAL A 43 -2.73 -9.01 14.03
C VAL A 43 -2.56 -10.09 12.95
N SER A 44 -2.12 -11.28 13.33
CA SER A 44 -1.91 -12.36 12.35
C SER A 44 -3.21 -12.90 11.76
N GLU A 45 -4.25 -13.11 12.57
CA GLU A 45 -5.48 -13.76 12.11
C GLU A 45 -6.48 -12.82 11.44
N GLN A 46 -6.52 -11.53 11.82
CA GLN A 46 -7.53 -10.59 11.32
C GLN A 46 -6.96 -9.52 10.41
N ILE A 47 -5.71 -9.10 10.61
CA ILE A 47 -5.11 -8.03 9.82
C ILE A 47 -4.40 -8.63 8.60
N PHE A 48 -3.44 -9.54 8.81
CA PHE A 48 -2.69 -10.17 7.72
C PHE A 48 -3.54 -11.11 6.85
N ALA A 49 -4.46 -11.87 7.45
CA ALA A 49 -5.35 -12.75 6.69
C ALA A 49 -6.28 -11.95 5.77
N VAL A 50 -6.91 -10.90 6.28
CA VAL A 50 -7.84 -10.05 5.51
C VAL A 50 -7.11 -9.34 4.38
N GLY A 51 -5.91 -8.81 4.64
CA GLY A 51 -5.05 -8.25 3.60
C GLY A 51 -4.78 -9.24 2.47
N THR A 52 -4.40 -10.47 2.81
CA THR A 52 -4.08 -11.51 1.82
C THR A 52 -5.28 -11.90 0.95
N TYR A 53 -6.47 -12.06 1.55
CA TYR A 53 -7.66 -12.44 0.80
C TYR A 53 -8.20 -11.31 -0.09
N LEU A 54 -8.12 -10.07 0.37
CA LEU A 54 -8.65 -8.93 -0.37
C LEU A 54 -7.69 -8.40 -1.42
N ASN A 55 -6.40 -8.78 -1.39
CA ASN A 55 -5.43 -8.34 -2.40
C ASN A 55 -5.86 -8.71 -3.83
N THR A 56 -6.18 -9.99 -4.07
CA THR A 56 -6.50 -10.51 -5.41
C THR A 56 -7.59 -9.73 -6.16
N PRO A 57 -8.80 -9.49 -5.59
CA PRO A 57 -9.82 -8.70 -6.27
C PRO A 57 -9.45 -7.22 -6.42
N LEU A 58 -8.64 -6.68 -5.51
CA LEU A 58 -8.23 -5.28 -5.52
C LEU A 58 -7.25 -4.97 -6.67
N VAL A 59 -6.39 -5.93 -7.06
CA VAL A 59 -5.50 -5.80 -8.24
C VAL A 59 -6.33 -5.64 -9.51
N ILE A 60 -7.44 -6.38 -9.63
CA ILE A 60 -8.37 -6.27 -10.75
C ILE A 60 -9.00 -4.87 -10.79
N ILE A 61 -9.40 -4.34 -9.64
CA ILE A 61 -9.96 -2.97 -9.53
C ILE A 61 -8.89 -1.94 -9.89
N ALA A 62 -7.68 -2.08 -9.38
CA ALA A 62 -6.57 -1.18 -9.68
C ALA A 62 -6.27 -1.15 -11.18
N PHE A 63 -6.19 -2.32 -11.82
CA PHE A 63 -6.02 -2.44 -13.26
C PHE A 63 -7.12 -1.70 -14.03
N LEU A 64 -8.39 -1.91 -13.68
CA LEU A 64 -9.52 -1.24 -14.31
C LEU A 64 -9.47 0.30 -14.17
N VAL A 65 -9.10 0.77 -12.97
CA VAL A 65 -8.93 2.22 -12.70
C VAL A 65 -7.76 2.79 -13.48
N THR A 66 -6.65 2.07 -13.60
CA THR A 66 -5.48 2.53 -14.38
C THR A 66 -5.80 2.67 -15.86
N ASP A 67 -6.62 1.78 -16.42
CA ASP A 67 -7.04 1.80 -17.81
C ASP A 67 -8.00 2.98 -18.09
N LEU A 68 -8.90 3.28 -17.14
CA LEU A 68 -9.89 4.36 -17.28
C LEU A 68 -9.28 5.78 -17.17
N PHE A 69 -8.27 5.97 -16.31
CA PHE A 69 -7.80 7.31 -15.89
C PHE A 69 -6.54 7.84 -16.61
N ARG A 70 -5.94 7.12 -17.56
CA ARG A 70 -4.75 7.54 -18.34
C ARG A 70 -3.59 8.10 -17.48
N TYR A 71 -2.77 7.24 -16.87
CA TYR A 71 -1.43 7.44 -16.25
C TYR A 71 -1.11 8.73 -15.42
N LYS A 72 -1.37 9.94 -15.92
CA LYS A 72 -1.03 11.22 -15.27
C LYS A 72 -1.78 11.49 -13.94
N PRO A 73 -3.13 11.40 -13.84
CA PRO A 73 -3.83 11.63 -12.58
C PRO A 73 -3.67 10.45 -11.61
N LEU A 74 -3.40 9.25 -12.12
CA LEU A 74 -3.18 8.04 -11.32
C LEU A 74 -1.95 8.18 -10.41
N ILE A 75 -0.84 8.70 -10.92
CA ILE A 75 0.40 8.88 -10.14
C ILE A 75 0.17 9.85 -8.98
N VAL A 76 -0.56 10.95 -9.22
CA VAL A 76 -0.89 11.95 -8.21
C VAL A 76 -1.81 11.37 -7.14
N LEU A 77 -2.86 10.65 -7.55
CA LEU A 77 -3.77 9.96 -6.62
C LEU A 77 -3.04 8.93 -5.76
N CYS A 78 -2.17 8.11 -6.35
CA CYS A 78 -1.36 7.14 -5.61
C CYS A 78 -0.51 7.81 -4.52
N GLY A 79 0.13 8.94 -4.83
CA GLY A 79 0.93 9.71 -3.88
C GLY A 79 0.10 10.29 -2.73
N ILE A 80 -1.00 10.97 -3.05
CA ILE A 80 -1.91 11.57 -2.05
C ILE A 80 -2.44 10.51 -1.10
N PHE A 81 -2.98 9.43 -1.66
CA PHE A 81 -3.49 8.34 -0.84
C PHE A 81 -2.37 7.72 0.01
N GLY A 82 -1.16 7.57 -0.51
CA GLY A 82 0.00 7.08 0.26
C GLY A 82 0.27 7.94 1.50
N ILE A 83 0.29 9.26 1.34
CA ILE A 83 0.49 10.21 2.44
C ILE A 83 -0.62 10.09 3.49
N ILE A 84 -1.88 10.02 3.06
CA ILE A 84 -3.04 9.88 3.96
C ILE A 84 -2.92 8.62 4.80
N VAL A 85 -2.57 7.50 4.18
CA VAL A 85 -2.49 6.20 4.86
C VAL A 85 -1.35 6.17 5.86
N TRP A 86 -0.16 6.62 5.50
CA TRP A 86 0.96 6.71 6.45
C TRP A 86 0.67 7.68 7.60
N SER A 87 -0.05 8.78 7.33
CA SER A 87 -0.47 9.71 8.38
C SER A 87 -1.47 9.06 9.36
N LEU A 88 -2.38 8.23 8.85
CA LEU A 88 -3.35 7.49 9.68
C LEU A 88 -2.68 6.45 10.58
N VAL A 89 -1.63 5.75 10.12
CA VAL A 89 -0.86 4.79 10.96
C VAL A 89 -0.28 5.45 12.20
N ILE A 90 0.25 6.67 12.00
CA ILE A 90 0.98 7.38 13.04
C ILE A 90 0.00 7.94 14.08
N TRP A 91 -1.17 8.42 13.65
CA TRP A 91 -2.10 9.10 14.53
C TRP A 91 -3.18 8.20 15.16
N THR A 92 -3.66 7.17 14.47
CA THR A 92 -4.80 6.36 14.95
C THR A 92 -4.65 4.88 14.62
N PRO A 93 -4.03 4.08 15.51
CA PRO A 93 -3.94 2.64 15.35
C PRO A 93 -5.24 1.95 15.83
N THR A 94 -6.35 2.12 15.11
CA THR A 94 -7.57 1.32 15.33
C THR A 94 -7.53 0.05 14.47
N LEU A 95 -8.05 -1.07 15.00
CA LEU A 95 -8.09 -2.37 14.31
C LEU A 95 -8.71 -2.28 12.90
N LEU A 96 -9.82 -1.55 12.75
CA LEU A 96 -10.46 -1.30 11.45
C LEU A 96 -9.58 -0.52 10.47
N ILE A 97 -8.84 0.47 10.97
CA ILE A 97 -7.95 1.30 10.15
C ILE A 97 -6.79 0.43 9.65
N MET A 98 -6.22 -0.42 10.51
CA MET A 98 -5.15 -1.36 10.13
C MET A 98 -5.62 -2.39 9.10
N GLN A 99 -6.84 -2.92 9.24
CA GLN A 99 -7.41 -3.84 8.25
C GLN A 99 -7.55 -3.18 6.88
N ILE A 100 -8.18 -2.00 6.82
CA ILE A 100 -8.35 -1.25 5.55
C ILE A 100 -6.99 -0.90 4.93
N MET A 101 -6.00 -0.65 5.78
CA MET A 101 -4.65 -0.33 5.37
C MET A 101 -3.89 -1.50 4.75
N GLU A 102 -3.83 -2.65 5.42
CA GLU A 102 -3.15 -3.85 4.91
C GLU A 102 -3.73 -4.30 3.56
N VAL A 103 -5.05 -4.25 3.44
CA VAL A 103 -5.79 -4.51 2.20
C VAL A 103 -5.30 -3.63 1.05
N ARG A 104 -4.98 -2.36 1.33
CA ARG A 104 -4.45 -1.45 0.32
C ARG A 104 -2.95 -1.63 0.10
N GLN A 105 -2.19 -1.92 1.17
CA GLN A 105 -0.74 -2.05 1.11
C GLN A 105 -0.33 -3.18 0.17
N LEU A 106 -1.12 -4.26 0.15
CA LEU A 106 -0.99 -5.40 -0.74
C LEU A 106 -1.47 -5.13 -2.19
N ASN A 107 -2.40 -4.19 -2.42
CA ASN A 107 -2.92 -3.86 -3.75
C ASN A 107 -2.02 -2.92 -4.59
N ILE A 108 -0.72 -3.00 -4.38
CA ILE A 108 0.24 -2.29 -5.22
C ILE A 108 1.25 -3.26 -5.85
N TYR A 109 1.15 -4.55 -5.49
CA TYR A 109 1.81 -5.66 -6.15
C TYR A 109 1.11 -6.04 -7.46
#